data_AF-A0A6G1RAU5-F1
#
_entry.id   AF-A0A6G1RAU5-F1
#
_cell.length_a   1.000
_cell.length_b   1.000
_cell.length_c   1.000
_cell.angle_alpha   90.00
_cell.angle_beta   90.00
_cell.angle_gamma   90.00
#
_symmetry.space_group_name_H-M   'P 1'
#
loop_
_entity.id
_entity.type
_entity.pdbx_description
1 polymer ?
#
loop_
_entity_poly.entity_id
_entity_poly.type
_entity_poly.pdbx_seq_one_letter_code
_entity_poly.pdbx_strand_id
1 'polypeptide(L)'
;CRQPAVVLITEAESLLVARAGEDGSQVSNLKSQLLSYLDNVATSSEQNVVVIGTTSRPGSMDEASHRRFAKRFYISPPDGIARRQILHHALAQQSSCLSEREMASL
;
A
#
# COMPACT_ATOMS: atom_id res chain seq x y z
N CYS A 1 7.18 -18.55 -7.64
CA CYS A 1 5.81 -18.05 -7.81
C CYS A 1 5.28 -18.45 -9.18
N ARG A 2 4.00 -18.81 -9.31
CA ARG A 2 3.36 -18.90 -10.64
C ARG A 2 3.15 -17.48 -11.15
N GLN A 3 3.45 -17.23 -12.41
CA GLN A 3 3.31 -15.90 -13.02
C GLN A 3 2.15 -15.92 -14.03
N PRO A 4 1.43 -14.80 -14.22
CA PRO A 4 1.61 -13.49 -13.56
C PRO A 4 1.09 -13.48 -12.11
N ALA A 5 1.68 -12.65 -11.24
CA ALA A 5 1.27 -12.55 -9.83
C ALA A 5 1.34 -11.11 -9.28
N VAL A 6 0.47 -10.83 -8.31
CA VAL A 6 0.51 -9.61 -7.49
C VAL A 6 0.75 -10.00 -6.04
N VAL A 7 1.76 -9.39 -5.42
CA VAL A 7 2.07 -9.56 -3.99
C VAL A 7 1.74 -8.27 -3.27
N LEU A 8 0.85 -8.35 -2.28
CA LEU A 8 0.48 -7.22 -1.43
C LEU A 8 1.15 -7.35 -0.06
N ILE A 9 1.89 -6.32 0.35
CA ILE A 9 2.50 -6.21 1.67
C ILE A 9 1.80 -5.06 2.39
N THR A 10 0.93 -5.39 3.35
CA THR A 10 0.22 -4.39 4.15
C THR A 10 1.04 -3.94 5.34
N GLU A 11 0.94 -2.66 5.71
CA GLU A 11 1.68 -2.09 6.86
C GLU A 11 3.18 -2.37 6.76
N ALA A 12 3.74 -2.12 5.58
CA ALA A 12 5.11 -2.44 5.23
C ALA A 12 6.13 -1.80 6.19
N GLU A 13 5.77 -0.70 6.88
CA GLU A 13 6.60 -0.12 7.92
C GLU A 13 6.97 -1.14 9.00
N SER A 14 6.07 -2.05 9.40
CA SER A 14 6.34 -3.07 10.43
C SER A 14 7.56 -3.96 10.12
N LEU A 15 7.87 -4.15 8.83
CA LEU A 15 9.00 -4.94 8.34
C LEU A 15 10.18 -4.07 7.88
N LEU A 16 9.94 -2.80 7.57
CA LEU A 16 10.88 -1.92 6.87
C LEU A 16 11.41 -0.74 7.72
N VAL A 17 11.00 -0.62 8.99
CA VAL A 17 11.44 0.44 9.92
C VAL A 17 12.98 0.55 10.01
N ALA A 18 13.47 1.78 10.20
CA ALA A 18 14.84 2.08 10.57
C ALA A 18 15.14 1.63 12.02
N ARG A 19 16.07 0.67 12.18
CA ARG A 19 16.63 0.11 13.42
C ARG A 19 16.06 0.65 14.76
N ALA A 20 15.42 -0.22 15.53
CA ALA A 20 15.19 -0.01 16.95
C ALA A 20 16.02 -1.00 17.77
N GLY A 21 17.13 -0.54 18.36
CA GLY A 21 17.81 -1.20 19.49
C GLY A 21 18.39 -2.62 19.30
N GLU A 22 19.06 -3.10 20.34
CA GLU A 22 19.92 -4.30 20.40
C GLU A 22 19.16 -5.65 20.23
N ASP A 23 17.83 -5.65 20.25
CA ASP A 23 16.99 -6.87 20.12
C ASP A 23 16.63 -7.24 18.65
N GLY A 24 17.13 -6.48 17.65
CA GLY A 24 16.62 -6.47 16.27
C GLY A 24 17.21 -7.45 15.24
N SER A 25 17.99 -8.47 15.63
CA SER A 25 18.77 -9.28 14.68
C SER A 25 17.92 -10.08 13.68
N GLN A 26 16.81 -10.69 14.12
CA GLN A 26 15.96 -11.51 13.26
C GLN A 26 15.14 -10.66 12.28
N VAL A 27 14.57 -9.55 12.74
CA VAL A 27 13.80 -8.62 11.90
C VAL A 27 14.69 -7.96 10.85
N SER A 28 15.95 -7.65 11.21
CA SER A 28 16.95 -7.14 10.27
C SER A 28 17.28 -8.14 9.15
N ASN A 29 17.35 -9.43 9.47
CA ASN A 29 17.60 -10.48 8.47
C ASN A 29 16.41 -10.62 7.50
N LEU A 30 15.18 -10.61 8.02
CA LEU A 30 13.96 -10.67 7.21
C LEU A 30 13.85 -9.47 6.26
N LYS A 31 14.15 -8.27 6.76
CA LYS A 31 14.22 -7.06 5.95
C LYS A 31 15.22 -7.19 4.81
N SER A 32 16.43 -7.65 5.13
CA SER A 32 17.51 -7.82 4.14
C SER A 32 17.12 -8.83 3.06
N GLN A 33 16.50 -9.94 3.44
CA GLN A 33 15.99 -10.95 2.50
C GLN A 33 14.87 -10.39 1.62
N LEU A 34 13.90 -9.68 2.21
CA LEU A 34 12.81 -9.08 1.46
C LEU A 34 13.33 -8.10 0.41
N LEU A 35 14.24 -7.19 0.78
CA LEU A 35 14.83 -6.24 -0.17
C LEU A 35 15.62 -6.95 -1.27
N SER A 36 16.34 -8.03 -0.96
CA SER A 36 17.02 -8.84 -1.97
C SER A 36 16.04 -9.50 -2.95
N TYR A 37 14.91 -10.01 -2.48
CA TYR A 37 13.87 -10.55 -3.36
C TYR A 37 13.27 -9.46 -4.26
N LEU A 38 13.03 -8.26 -3.75
CA LEU A 38 12.55 -7.14 -4.56
C LEU A 38 13.55 -6.74 -5.66
N ASP A 39 14.84 -6.72 -5.34
CA ASP A 39 15.90 -6.41 -6.32
C ASP A 39 15.95 -7.48 -7.44
N ASN A 40 15.78 -8.75 -7.09
CA ASN A 40 15.72 -9.85 -8.07
C ASN A 40 14.49 -9.77 -8.98
N VAL A 41 13.34 -9.35 -8.45
CA VAL A 41 12.11 -9.16 -9.24
C VAL A 41 12.25 -7.95 -10.17
N ALA A 42 12.86 -6.87 -9.70
CA ALA A 42 12.98 -5.63 -10.47
C ALA A 42 14.00 -5.72 -11.63
N THR A 43 15.00 -6.59 -11.52
CA THR A 43 16.09 -6.73 -12.53
C THR A 43 15.79 -7.75 -13.61
N SER A 44 14.85 -8.67 -13.40
CA SER A 44 14.53 -9.73 -14.35
C SER A 44 13.38 -9.31 -15.26
N SER A 45 13.68 -9.10 -16.55
CA SER A 45 12.66 -8.80 -17.57
C SER A 45 11.68 -9.95 -17.84
N GLU A 46 12.00 -11.15 -17.35
CA GLU A 46 11.14 -12.33 -17.48
C GLU A 46 10.17 -12.51 -16.31
N GLN A 47 10.26 -11.67 -15.26
CA GLN A 47 9.40 -11.78 -14.09
C GLN A 47 8.16 -10.90 -14.21
N ASN A 48 7.01 -11.53 -14.42
CA ASN A 48 5.69 -10.87 -14.40
C ASN A 48 5.10 -10.84 -12.99
N VAL A 49 5.80 -10.18 -12.06
CA VAL A 49 5.34 -10.02 -10.67
C VAL A 49 5.28 -8.54 -10.31
N VAL A 50 4.14 -8.10 -9.78
CA VAL A 50 3.97 -6.75 -9.22
C VAL A 50 3.93 -6.84 -7.70
N VAL A 51 4.77 -6.05 -7.03
CA VAL A 51 4.74 -5.93 -5.57
C VAL A 51 4.15 -4.58 -5.19
N ILE A 52 3.12 -4.60 -4.34
CA ILE A 52 2.44 -3.41 -3.82
C ILE A 52 2.64 -3.38 -2.31
N GLY A 53 3.26 -2.32 -1.80
CA GLY A 53 3.38 -2.04 -0.37
C GLY A 53 2.37 -0.98 0.06
N THR A 54 1.69 -1.17 1.19
CA THR A 54 0.89 -0.12 1.84
C THR A 54 1.56 0.33 3.13
N THR A 55 1.43 1.61 3.47
CA THR A 55 1.96 2.15 4.72
C THR A 55 1.13 3.31 5.23
N SER A 56 0.96 3.38 6.54
CA SER A 56 0.38 4.54 7.23
C SER A 56 1.44 5.57 7.66
N ARG A 57 2.71 5.16 7.68
CA ARG A 57 3.85 5.92 8.21
C ARG A 57 4.99 5.98 7.18
N PRO A 58 4.81 6.67 6.04
CA PRO A 58 5.82 6.70 4.98
C PRO A 58 7.18 7.25 5.43
N GLY A 59 7.21 8.14 6.42
CA GLY A 59 8.46 8.69 6.99
C GLY A 59 9.21 7.77 7.95
N SER A 60 8.67 6.59 8.28
CA SER A 60 9.34 5.62 9.16
C SER A 60 10.21 4.60 8.41
N MET A 61 10.13 4.58 7.08
CA MET A 61 10.90 3.67 6.23
C MET A 61 12.32 4.20 6.04
N ASP A 62 13.27 3.29 5.81
CA ASP A 62 14.65 3.67 5.52
C ASP A 62 14.89 3.95 4.02
N GLU A 63 16.04 4.58 3.73
CA GLU A 63 16.48 4.89 2.38
C GLU A 63 16.52 3.66 1.45
N ALA A 64 16.91 2.50 2.00
CA ALA A 64 16.97 1.26 1.24
C ALA A 64 15.57 0.85 0.75
N SER A 65 14.56 0.89 1.62
CA SER A 65 13.17 0.60 1.29
C SER A 65 12.60 1.61 0.32
N HIS A 66 12.89 2.91 0.52
CA HIS A 66 12.50 3.94 -0.43
C HIS A 66 13.01 3.62 -1.84
N ARG A 67 14.28 3.26 -2.02
CA ARG A 67 14.80 2.94 -3.37
C ARG A 67 14.06 1.79 -4.06
N ARG A 68 13.62 0.76 -3.34
CA ARG A 68 12.91 -0.40 -3.92
C ARG A 68 11.46 -0.07 -4.23
N PHE A 69 10.80 0.70 -3.35
CA PHE A 69 9.47 1.25 -3.60
C PHE A 69 9.57 2.63 -4.25
N ALA A 70 10.15 2.70 -5.45
CA ALA A 70 10.41 3.96 -6.14
C ALA A 70 9.11 4.69 -6.56
N LYS A 71 8.13 3.95 -7.09
CA LYS A 71 6.80 4.48 -7.43
C LYS A 71 5.95 4.56 -6.16
N ARG A 72 5.52 5.76 -5.80
CA ARG A 72 4.70 6.00 -4.62
C ARG A 72 3.49 6.85 -4.99
N PHE A 73 2.35 6.45 -4.47
CA PHE A 73 1.10 7.15 -4.66
C PHE A 73 0.63 7.63 -3.29
N TYR A 74 0.51 8.94 -3.14
CA TYR A 74 -0.17 9.49 -1.98
C TYR A 74 -1.67 9.31 -2.17
N ILE A 75 -2.31 8.62 -1.24
CA ILE A 75 -3.76 8.45 -1.21
C ILE A 75 -4.31 9.53 -0.29
N SER A 76 -4.83 10.61 -0.88
CA SER A 76 -5.46 11.68 -0.12
C SER A 76 -6.81 11.22 0.43
N PRO A 77 -7.31 11.86 1.50
CA PRO A 77 -8.71 11.74 1.88
C PRO A 77 -9.63 12.09 0.68
N PRO A 78 -10.82 11.46 0.58
CA PRO A 78 -11.75 11.72 -0.51
C PRO A 78 -12.27 13.16 -0.46
N ASP A 79 -12.35 13.80 -1.61
CA ASP A 79 -12.96 15.13 -1.76
C ASP A 79 -14.50 15.07 -1.72
N GLY A 80 -15.16 16.22 -1.85
CA GLY A 80 -16.62 16.29 -1.83
C GLY A 80 -17.30 15.41 -2.90
N ILE A 81 -16.71 15.32 -4.10
CA ILE A 81 -17.26 14.53 -5.21
C ILE A 81 -17.09 13.05 -4.92
N ALA A 82 -15.89 12.63 -4.52
CA ALA A 82 -15.58 11.26 -4.15
C ALA A 82 -16.42 10.78 -2.96
N ARG A 83 -16.63 11.62 -1.93
CA ARG A 83 -17.50 11.28 -0.79
C ARG A 83 -18.94 11.03 -1.22
N ARG A 84 -19.52 11.86 -2.10
CA ARG A 84 -20.86 11.62 -2.65
C ARG A 84 -20.93 10.31 -3.43
N GLN A 85 -19.92 10.01 -4.25
CA GLN A 85 -19.86 8.74 -4.97
C GLN A 85 -19.79 7.53 -4.03
N ILE A 86 -18.93 7.60 -3.00
CA ILE A 86 -18.81 6.55 -1.97
C ILE A 86 -20.16 6.34 -1.28
N LEU A 87 -20.82 7.41 -0.84
CA LEU A 87 -22.13 7.34 -0.18
C LEU A 87 -23.21 6.79 -1.09
N HIS A 88 -23.30 7.30 -2.32
CA HIS A 88 -24.25 6.82 -3.32
C HIS A 88 -24.08 5.31 -3.56
N HIS A 89 -22.85 4.83 -3.75
CA HIS A 89 -22.59 3.40 -3.95
C HIS A 89 -22.88 2.55 -2.70
N ALA A 90 -22.53 3.03 -1.51
CA ALA A 90 -22.80 2.33 -0.26
C ALA A 90 -24.30 2.22 0.02
N LEU A 91 -25.06 3.27 -0.26
CA LEU A 91 -26.51 3.32 -0.05
C LEU A 91 -27.28 2.60 -1.15
N ALA A 92 -26.79 2.55 -2.40
CA ALA A 92 -27.43 1.79 -3.46
C ALA A 92 -27.52 0.27 -3.17
N GLN A 93 -26.63 -0.25 -2.31
CA GLN A 93 -26.68 -1.64 -1.83
C GLN A 93 -27.69 -1.84 -0.69
N GLN A 94 -28.18 -0.75 -0.12
CA GLN A 94 -29.22 -0.71 0.89
C GLN A 94 -30.52 -0.29 0.17
N SER A 95 -31.69 -0.70 0.65
CA SER A 95 -32.97 -0.26 0.05
C SER A 95 -33.31 1.23 0.34
N SER A 96 -32.31 2.05 0.63
CA SER A 96 -32.40 3.47 0.93
C SER A 96 -31.84 4.28 -0.25
N CYS A 97 -32.73 4.94 -0.98
CA CYS A 97 -32.34 5.94 -1.98
C CYS A 97 -32.43 7.33 -1.33
N LEU A 98 -31.28 8.01 -1.19
CA LEU A 98 -31.29 9.45 -0.97
C LEU A 98 -31.60 10.13 -2.31
N SER A 99 -32.43 11.15 -2.28
CA SER A 99 -32.63 12.02 -3.43
C SER A 99 -31.33 12.79 -3.75
N GLU A 100 -31.17 13.21 -5.01
CA GLU A 100 -30.05 14.08 -5.43
C GLU A 100 -29.93 15.34 -4.57
N ARG A 101 -31.07 15.86 -4.07
CA ARG A 101 -31.10 17.04 -3.20
C ARG A 101 -30.50 16.76 -1.82
N GLU A 102 -30.80 15.60 -1.23
CA GLU A 102 -30.22 15.15 0.04
C GLU A 102 -28.74 14.85 -0.14
N MET A 103 -28.36 14.19 -1.24
CA MET A 103 -26.96 13.89 -1.57
C MET A 103 -26.13 15.17 -1.79
N ALA A 104 -26.72 16.21 -2.38
CA ALA A 104 -26.08 17.51 -2.58
C ALA A 104 -25.97 18.35 -1.30
N SER A 105 -26.74 18.03 -0.26
CA SER A 105 -26.72 18.74 1.04
C SER A 105 -25.70 18.19 2.04
N LEU A 106 -25.03 17.07 1.72
CA LEU A 106 -23.97 16.41 2.48
C LEU A 106 -22.58 16.90 2.04
#